data_AF-A0A6B9FRB4-F1
#
_entry.id   AF-A0A6B9FRB4-F1
#
_cell.length_a   1.000
_cell.length_b   1.000
_cell.length_c   1.000
_cell.angle_alpha   90.00
_cell.angle_beta   90.00
_cell.angle_gamma   90.00
#
_symmetry.space_group_name_H-M   'P 1'
#
loop_
_entity.id
_entity.type
_entity.pdbx_description
1 polymer ?
#
loop_
_entity_poly.entity_id
_entity_poly.type
_entity_poly.pdbx_seq_one_letter_code
_entity_poly.pdbx_strand_id
1 'polypeptide(L)'
;MGALFKSEDEPQAPRFVPDWRESLIRAQAAARCGAKTRSGCPCKGPAMPNGRCRMHGGGSRGPMTAEGLARSKASNLTHGRHSAGYIAERRAVAAQTREMRAATRRAKADLQGLWKLARLVRLYG
;
A
#
# COMPACT_ATOMS: atom_id res chain seq x y z
N MET A 1 -43.76 -52.93 37.83
CA MET A 1 -43.69 -51.69 37.02
C MET A 1 -42.54 -50.86 37.55
N GLY A 2 -41.37 -50.93 36.92
CA GLY A 2 -40.21 -50.13 37.30
C GLY A 2 -39.83 -49.23 36.13
N ALA A 3 -40.21 -47.97 36.17
CA ALA A 3 -39.69 -46.98 35.24
C ALA A 3 -38.25 -46.65 35.66
N LEU A 4 -37.28 -47.03 34.82
CA LEU A 4 -35.91 -46.58 34.94
C LEU A 4 -35.88 -45.06 34.72
N PHE A 5 -35.75 -44.30 35.81
CA PHE A 5 -35.45 -42.87 35.76
C PHE A 5 -34.06 -42.70 35.13
N LYS A 6 -33.98 -42.00 34.00
CA LYS A 6 -32.71 -41.56 33.42
C LYS A 6 -32.00 -40.65 34.43
N SER A 7 -30.77 -41.03 34.81
CA SER A 7 -29.92 -40.25 35.71
C SER A 7 -29.56 -38.91 35.08
N GLU A 8 -29.70 -37.83 35.84
CA GLU A 8 -29.46 -36.43 35.41
C GLU A 8 -27.98 -36.13 35.11
N ASP A 9 -27.07 -37.05 35.43
CA ASP A 9 -25.62 -36.97 35.21
C ASP A 9 -25.17 -37.38 33.80
N GLU A 10 -26.09 -37.71 32.89
CA GLU A 10 -25.75 -38.04 31.51
C GLU A 10 -25.35 -36.75 30.76
N PRO A 11 -24.07 -36.60 30.35
CA PRO A 11 -23.61 -35.35 29.75
C PRO A 11 -24.40 -35.09 28.47
N GLN A 12 -25.11 -33.96 28.43
CA GLN A 12 -25.92 -33.63 27.26
C GLN A 12 -25.00 -33.56 26.04
N ALA A 13 -25.34 -34.34 25.00
CA ALA A 13 -24.63 -34.32 23.73
C ALA A 13 -24.48 -32.86 23.23
N PRO A 14 -23.32 -32.47 22.70
CA PRO A 14 -23.11 -31.09 22.27
C PRO A 14 -24.21 -30.70 21.29
N ARG A 15 -24.89 -29.57 21.59
CA ARG A 15 -25.96 -29.04 20.74
C ARG A 15 -25.44 -28.99 19.31
N PHE A 16 -26.12 -29.68 18.39
CA PHE A 16 -25.83 -29.61 16.97
C PHE A 16 -25.85 -28.14 16.54
N VAL A 17 -24.67 -27.56 16.34
CA VAL A 17 -24.52 -26.20 15.85
C VAL A 17 -24.49 -26.33 14.34
N PRO A 18 -25.45 -25.74 13.60
CA PRO A 18 -25.35 -25.72 12.15
C PRO A 18 -24.01 -25.13 11.74
N ASP A 19 -23.34 -25.77 10.79
CA ASP A 19 -22.01 -25.44 10.28
C ASP A 19 -21.79 -23.94 9.98
N TRP A 20 -22.85 -23.23 9.59
CA TRP A 20 -22.84 -21.82 9.30
C TRP A 20 -22.65 -20.94 10.54
N ARG A 21 -23.19 -21.32 11.71
CA ARG A 21 -23.07 -20.51 12.93
C ARG A 21 -21.64 -20.55 13.49
N GLU A 22 -21.00 -21.71 13.45
CA GLU A 22 -19.58 -21.83 13.80
C GLU A 22 -18.69 -21.08 12.79
N SER A 23 -19.02 -21.19 11.50
CA SER A 23 -18.32 -20.45 10.43
C SER A 23 -18.42 -18.94 10.60
N LEU A 24 -19.57 -18.43 11.03
CA LEU A 24 -19.77 -17.01 11.31
C LEU A 24 -18.93 -16.53 12.50
N ILE A 25 -18.86 -17.29 13.59
CA ILE A 25 -18.01 -16.95 14.76
C ILE A 25 -16.54 -16.82 14.32
N ARG A 26 -16.05 -17.77 13.53
CA ARG A 26 -14.68 -17.74 12.98
C ARG A 26 -14.46 -16.53 12.05
N ALA A 27 -15.43 -16.21 11.19
CA ALA A 27 -15.36 -15.05 10.30
C ALA A 27 -15.43 -13.70 11.04
N GLN A 28 -16.09 -13.65 12.19
CA GLN A 28 -16.14 -12.49 13.08
C GLN A 28 -14.83 -12.30 13.85
N ALA A 29 -14.23 -13.38 14.33
CA ALA A 29 -12.96 -13.36 15.06
C ALA A 29 -11.74 -13.01 14.16
N ALA A 30 -11.83 -13.26 12.85
CA ALA A 30 -10.75 -12.94 11.93
C ALA A 30 -10.44 -11.44 11.88
N ALA A 31 -9.14 -11.10 11.90
CA ALA A 31 -8.67 -9.73 11.73
C ALA A 31 -9.22 -9.11 10.42
N ARG A 32 -9.41 -7.79 10.40
CA ARG A 32 -9.94 -7.09 9.21
C ARG A 32 -8.81 -6.59 8.33
N CYS A 33 -9.00 -6.71 7.01
CA CYS A 33 -8.00 -6.34 6.02
C CYS A 33 -7.57 -4.86 6.09
N GLY A 34 -8.51 -3.94 6.29
CA GLY A 34 -8.22 -2.51 6.45
C GLY A 34 -7.67 -1.79 5.21
N ALA A 35 -7.47 -2.47 4.08
CA ALA A 35 -7.06 -1.81 2.83
C ALA A 35 -8.13 -0.81 2.36
N LYS A 36 -7.70 0.32 1.78
CA LYS A 36 -8.61 1.35 1.26
C LYS A 36 -9.39 0.80 0.06
N THR A 37 -10.72 0.75 0.17
CA THR A 37 -11.59 0.36 -0.92
C THR A 37 -11.76 1.50 -1.93
N ARG A 38 -12.38 1.22 -3.08
CA ARG A 38 -12.73 2.24 -4.08
C ARG A 38 -13.64 3.35 -3.51
N SER A 39 -14.50 3.02 -2.56
CA SER A 39 -15.36 3.99 -1.85
C SER A 39 -14.62 4.79 -0.77
N GLY A 40 -13.33 4.56 -0.56
CA GLY A 40 -12.51 5.27 0.43
C GLY A 40 -12.55 4.67 1.85
N CYS A 41 -13.47 3.74 2.11
CA CYS A 41 -13.59 3.07 3.41
C CYS A 41 -12.55 1.95 3.61
N PRO A 42 -12.23 1.57 4.85
CA PRO A 42 -11.38 0.41 5.11
C PRO A 42 -12.10 -0.91 4.78
N CYS A 43 -11.36 -1.86 4.20
CA CYS A 43 -11.88 -3.17 3.84
C CYS A 43 -12.25 -4.00 5.08
N LYS A 44 -13.50 -4.47 5.13
CA LYS A 44 -14.03 -5.34 6.19
C LYS A 44 -13.87 -6.84 5.93
N GLY A 45 -13.24 -7.22 4.82
CA GLY A 45 -12.99 -8.62 4.50
C GLY A 45 -12.04 -9.26 5.53
N PRO A 46 -12.18 -10.58 5.80
CA PRO A 46 -11.26 -11.28 6.70
C PRO A 46 -9.84 -11.24 6.12
N ALA A 47 -8.89 -10.83 6.96
CA ALA A 47 -7.48 -10.80 6.63
C ALA A 47 -6.92 -12.22 6.61
N MET A 48 -6.03 -12.46 5.65
CA MET A 48 -5.17 -13.64 5.63
C MET A 48 -3.96 -13.40 6.55
N PRO A 49 -3.07 -14.38 6.78
CA PRO A 49 -1.90 -14.21 7.66
C PRO A 49 -0.98 -13.01 7.33
N ASN A 50 -1.04 -12.47 6.11
CA ASN A 50 -0.30 -11.27 5.72
C ASN A 50 -1.03 -9.94 6.05
N GLY A 51 -2.15 -9.98 6.77
CA GLY A 51 -2.93 -8.80 7.16
C GLY A 51 -3.87 -8.25 6.08
N ARG A 52 -3.90 -8.83 4.88
CA ARG A 52 -4.81 -8.40 3.78
C ARG A 52 -5.77 -9.51 3.40
N CYS A 53 -6.97 -9.15 2.94
CA CYS A 53 -7.92 -10.13 2.42
C CYS A 53 -7.48 -10.60 1.03
N ARG A 54 -8.04 -11.74 0.58
CA ARG A 54 -7.80 -12.31 -0.75
C ARG A 54 -7.89 -11.28 -1.89
N MET A 55 -8.86 -10.37 -1.81
CA MET A 55 -9.11 -9.32 -2.82
C MET A 55 -8.12 -8.15 -2.79
N HIS A 56 -7.42 -7.93 -1.67
CA HIS A 56 -6.46 -6.84 -1.49
C HIS A 56 -5.02 -7.36 -1.35
N GLY A 57 -4.70 -8.47 -2.04
CA GLY A 57 -3.35 -9.03 -2.08
C GLY A 57 -3.04 -10.02 -0.95
N GLY A 58 -4.04 -10.54 -0.24
CA GLY A 58 -3.89 -11.54 0.82
C GLY A 58 -3.13 -12.81 0.39
N GLY A 59 -3.32 -13.23 -0.86
CA GLY A 59 -2.61 -14.36 -1.46
C GLY A 59 -1.25 -14.00 -2.06
N SER A 60 -1.01 -12.73 -2.37
CA SER A 60 0.18 -12.27 -3.09
C SER A 60 1.22 -11.74 -2.11
N ARG A 61 1.89 -12.65 -1.39
CA ARG A 61 2.90 -12.30 -0.38
C ARG A 61 4.27 -11.94 -0.95
N GLY A 62 4.45 -12.08 -2.27
CA GLY A 62 5.74 -11.93 -2.94
C GLY A 62 6.67 -13.13 -2.70
N PRO A 63 7.88 -13.11 -3.31
CA PRO A 63 8.88 -14.16 -3.08
C PRO A 63 9.43 -14.09 -1.66
N MET A 64 9.40 -15.23 -0.95
CA MET A 64 9.95 -15.35 0.41
C MET A 64 11.34 -16.00 0.46
N THR A 65 11.75 -16.67 -0.61
CA THR A 65 13.06 -17.33 -0.68
C THR A 65 14.11 -16.40 -1.28
N ALA A 66 15.38 -16.65 -0.94
CA ALA A 66 16.50 -15.88 -1.47
C ALA A 66 16.57 -15.96 -3.01
N GLU A 67 16.35 -17.15 -3.58
CA GLU A 67 16.33 -17.38 -5.02
C GLU A 67 15.17 -16.65 -5.70
N GLY A 68 13.99 -16.65 -5.08
CA GLY A 68 12.82 -15.94 -5.58
C GLY A 68 13.04 -14.42 -5.59
N LEU A 69 13.66 -13.89 -4.53
CA LEU A 69 13.99 -12.47 -4.45
C LEU A 69 15.08 -12.09 -5.48
N ALA A 70 16.09 -12.94 -5.67
CA ALA A 70 17.12 -12.73 -6.69
C ALA A 70 16.51 -12.72 -8.10
N ARG A 71 15.61 -13.65 -8.41
CA ARG A 71 14.89 -13.70 -9.70
C ARG A 71 14.04 -12.46 -9.94
N SER A 72 13.33 -12.01 -8.91
CA SER A 72 12.52 -10.78 -8.98
C SER A 72 13.39 -9.53 -9.18
N LYS A 73 14.59 -9.48 -8.59
CA LYS A 73 15.56 -8.40 -8.86
C LYS A 73 16.08 -8.47 -10.30
N ALA A 74 16.43 -9.67 -10.77
CA ALA A 74 16.92 -9.88 -12.13
C ALA A 74 15.87 -9.49 -13.20
N SER A 75 14.59 -9.79 -12.98
CA SER A 75 13.52 -9.42 -13.91
C SER A 75 13.39 -7.91 -14.12
N ASN A 76 13.76 -7.10 -13.13
CA ASN A 76 13.73 -5.64 -13.27
C ASN A 76 14.85 -5.09 -14.16
N LEU A 77 15.91 -5.87 -14.38
CA LEU A 77 17.08 -5.47 -15.15
C LEU A 77 16.95 -5.74 -16.66
N THR A 78 15.90 -6.48 -17.09
CA THR A 78 15.70 -6.89 -18.49
C THR A 78 15.66 -5.72 -19.48
N HIS A 79 14.98 -4.63 -19.12
CA HIS A 79 14.86 -3.44 -19.95
C HIS A 79 15.92 -2.36 -19.63
N GLY A 80 16.90 -2.65 -18.76
CA GLY A 80 17.98 -1.73 -18.39
C GLY A 80 17.57 -0.51 -17.53
N ARG A 81 16.28 -0.16 -17.47
CA ARG A 81 15.75 1.02 -16.73
C ARG A 81 16.01 0.98 -15.22
N HIS A 82 16.25 -0.19 -14.66
CA HIS A 82 16.61 -0.36 -13.25
C HIS A 82 18.08 -0.72 -13.04
N SER A 83 18.89 -0.70 -14.10
CA SER A 83 20.34 -0.87 -13.97
C SER A 83 20.95 0.28 -13.17
N ALA A 84 22.06 -0.01 -12.48
CA ALA A 84 22.76 0.99 -11.68
C ALA A 84 23.21 2.19 -12.53
N GLY A 85 23.73 1.93 -13.73
CA GLY A 85 24.14 2.97 -14.69
C GLY A 85 22.99 3.87 -15.12
N TYR A 86 21.86 3.30 -15.54
CA TYR A 86 20.68 4.07 -15.93
C TYR A 86 20.11 4.91 -14.78
N ILE A 87 20.05 4.34 -13.57
CA ILE A 87 19.58 5.07 -12.39
C ILE A 87 20.51 6.25 -12.07
N ALA A 88 21.83 6.06 -12.16
CA ALA A 88 22.82 7.11 -11.95
C ALA A 88 22.70 8.22 -12.99
N GLU A 89 22.62 7.87 -14.27
CA GLU A 89 22.44 8.81 -15.38
C GLU A 89 21.13 9.61 -15.21
N ARG A 90 20.01 8.92 -14.95
CA ARG A 90 18.71 9.58 -14.72
C ARG A 90 18.77 10.55 -13.54
N ARG A 91 19.48 10.20 -12.47
CA ARG A 91 19.69 11.10 -11.30
C ARG A 91 20.53 12.32 -11.68
N ALA A 92 21.59 12.14 -12.47
CA ALA A 92 22.44 13.22 -12.95
C ALA A 92 21.66 14.19 -13.85
N VAL A 93 20.89 13.68 -14.81
CA VAL A 93 20.02 14.51 -15.68
C VAL A 93 18.96 15.25 -14.86
N ALA A 94 18.37 14.60 -13.85
CA ALA A 94 17.41 15.25 -12.97
C ALA A 94 18.04 16.33 -12.08
N ALA A 95 19.30 16.18 -11.67
CA ALA A 95 20.04 17.22 -10.96
C ALA A 95 20.28 18.44 -11.86
N GLN A 96 20.83 18.21 -13.06
CA GLN A 96 21.06 19.27 -14.05
C GLN A 96 19.76 20.02 -14.41
N THR A 97 18.68 19.27 -14.65
CA THR A 97 17.37 19.88 -14.95
C THR A 97 16.86 20.75 -13.79
N ARG A 98 17.11 20.36 -12.53
CA ARG A 98 16.74 21.17 -11.37
C ARG A 98 17.55 22.46 -11.29
N GLU A 99 18.85 22.39 -11.55
CA GLU A 99 19.75 23.55 -11.57
C GLU A 99 19.37 24.54 -12.67
N MET A 100 19.15 24.05 -13.90
CA MET A 100 18.68 24.86 -15.02
C MET A 100 17.38 25.58 -14.68
N ARG A 101 16.37 24.85 -14.15
CA ARG A 101 15.09 25.44 -13.75
C ARG A 101 15.25 26.49 -12.66
N ALA A 102 16.14 26.27 -11.69
CA ALA A 102 16.42 27.24 -10.64
C ALA A 102 17.09 28.50 -11.20
N ALA A 103 18.02 28.35 -12.15
CA ALA A 103 18.68 29.46 -12.83
C ALA A 103 17.68 30.29 -13.65
N THR A 104 16.84 29.65 -14.46
CA THR A 104 15.79 30.33 -15.23
C THR A 104 14.82 31.08 -14.33
N ARG A 105 14.45 30.49 -13.18
CA ARG A 105 13.57 31.15 -12.20
C ARG A 105 14.21 32.40 -11.60
N ARG A 106 15.51 32.34 -11.26
CA ARG A 106 16.26 33.51 -10.76
C ARG A 106 16.32 34.62 -11.80
N ALA A 107 16.78 34.29 -13.01
CA ALA A 107 16.87 35.26 -14.11
C ALA A 107 15.52 35.93 -14.40
N LYS A 108 14.42 35.18 -14.38
CA LYS A 108 13.07 35.74 -14.55
C LYS A 108 12.69 36.71 -13.43
N ALA A 109 13.05 36.40 -12.18
CA ALA A 109 12.80 37.28 -11.04
C ALA A 109 13.63 38.56 -11.12
N ASP A 110 14.90 38.45 -11.52
CA ASP A 110 15.80 39.59 -11.70
C ASP A 110 15.28 40.55 -12.78
N LEU A 111 14.90 40.01 -13.94
CA LEU A 111 14.29 40.78 -15.03
C LEU A 111 13.01 41.50 -14.58
N GLN A 112 12.16 40.82 -13.81
CA GLN A 112 10.95 41.43 -13.26
C GLN A 112 11.28 42.55 -12.26
N GLY A 113 12.32 42.38 -11.45
CA GLY A 113 12.83 43.40 -10.53
C GLY A 113 13.34 44.64 -11.27
N LEU A 114 14.17 44.43 -12.30
CA LEU A 114 14.70 45.51 -13.15
C LEU A 114 13.57 46.28 -13.84
N TRP A 115 12.57 45.59 -14.38
CA TRP A 115 11.42 46.24 -15.00
C TRP A 115 10.62 47.09 -13.99
N LYS A 116 10.41 46.59 -12.77
CA LYS A 116 9.76 47.35 -11.69
C LYS A 116 10.56 48.59 -11.31
N LEU A 117 11.89 48.47 -11.18
CA LEU A 117 12.78 49.59 -10.87
C LEU A 117 12.77 50.65 -11.97
N ALA A 118 12.90 50.25 -13.24
CA ALA A 118 12.85 51.16 -14.38
C ALA A 118 11.52 51.92 -14.44
N ARG A 119 10.41 51.25 -14.12
CA ARG A 119 9.09 51.90 -14.00
C ARG A 119 9.05 52.92 -12.87
N LEU A 120 9.61 52.60 -11.69
CA LEU A 120 9.67 53.54 -10.56
C LEU A 120 10.51 54.77 -10.88
N VAL A 121 11.71 54.59 -11.44
CA VAL A 121 12.58 55.71 -11.85
C VAL A 121 11.86 56.62 -12.83
N ARG A 122 11.10 56.07 -13.80
CA ARG A 122 10.29 56.87 -14.72
C ARG A 122 9.14 57.63 -14.06
N LEU A 123 8.57 57.10 -12.97
CA LEU A 123 7.43 57.72 -12.28
C LEU A 123 7.87 58.80 -11.28
N TYR A 124 9.07 58.68 -10.73
CA TYR A 124 9.53 59.48 -9.58
C TYR A 124 10.84 60.24 -9.81
N GLY A 125 11.46 60.14 -10.99
CA GLY A 125 12.64 60.92 -11.41
C GLY A 125 12.29 61.81 -12.59
#